data_AF-A0A2M7GSI8-F1
#
_entry.id   AF-A0A2M7GSI8-F1
#
_cell.length_a   1.000
_cell.length_b   1.000
_cell.length_c   1.000
_cell.angle_alpha   90.00
_cell.angle_beta   90.00
_cell.angle_gamma   90.00
#
_symmetry.space_group_name_H-M   'P 1'
#
loop_
_entity.id
_entity.type
_entity.pdbx_description
1 polymer ?
#
loop_
_entity_poly.entity_id
_entity_poly.type
_entity_poly.pdbx_seq_one_letter_code
_entity_poly.pdbx_strand_id
1 'polypeptide(L)'
;MQRFVHLYLLTAAALVAILLLSAAAIAAPRVPAADAMEINPLIRTAASVAPGADCIRHARTGTGEVLVNKCNACMVVGVTRLRRGISAPEVRKFNVMGNMTLPLPFRGPGRTSLGSIYPCEQANLVKPETLADDSDKTCITLETDRGTGGVFLVNNCRACRAASVVRMAANGQPLGRQAYVIGAKGNLRLSPHGAAKVGLTGENDCPSVIGRGR
;
A
#
# COMPACT_ATOMS: atom_id res chain seq x y z
N MET A 1 66.14 -55.67 11.02
CA MET A 1 64.69 -55.76 11.30
C MET A 1 64.05 -54.45 11.80
N GLN A 2 64.80 -53.50 12.39
CA GLN A 2 64.25 -52.22 12.91
C GLN A 2 63.62 -51.26 11.88
N ARG A 3 64.06 -51.26 10.62
CA ARG A 3 63.53 -50.33 9.59
C ARG A 3 62.12 -50.69 9.10
N PHE A 4 61.75 -51.97 9.15
CA PHE A 4 60.41 -52.43 8.76
C PHE A 4 59.34 -52.07 9.80
N VAL A 5 59.72 -52.05 11.09
CA VAL A 5 58.81 -51.68 12.19
C VAL A 5 58.39 -50.22 12.11
N HIS A 6 59.31 -49.32 11.74
CA HIS A 6 58.99 -47.91 11.53
C HIS A 6 58.09 -47.66 10.32
N LEU A 7 58.29 -48.39 9.21
CA LEU A 7 57.40 -48.28 8.06
C LEU A 7 55.98 -48.76 8.39
N TYR A 8 55.84 -49.85 9.16
CA TYR A 8 54.54 -50.36 9.60
C TYR A 8 53.83 -49.42 10.59
N LEU A 9 54.56 -48.78 11.50
CA LEU A 9 53.99 -47.82 12.44
C LEU A 9 53.50 -46.55 11.72
N LEU A 10 54.23 -46.08 10.70
CA LEU A 10 53.84 -44.91 9.92
C LEU A 10 52.63 -45.18 9.01
N THR A 11 52.51 -46.37 8.42
CA THR A 11 51.35 -46.73 7.60
C THR A 11 50.11 -47.01 8.45
N ALA A 12 50.26 -47.62 9.63
CA ALA A 12 49.16 -47.80 10.58
C ALA A 12 48.62 -46.47 11.10
N ALA A 13 49.50 -45.51 11.44
CA ALA A 13 49.08 -44.18 11.87
C ALA A 13 48.35 -43.40 10.75
N ALA A 14 48.81 -43.52 9.49
CA ALA A 14 48.16 -42.89 8.35
C ALA A 14 46.77 -43.49 8.06
N LEU A 15 46.61 -44.82 8.16
CA LEU A 15 45.32 -45.49 7.99
C LEU A 15 44.31 -45.14 9.09
N VAL A 16 44.76 -45.02 10.34
CA VAL A 16 43.90 -44.58 11.47
C VAL A 16 43.49 -43.11 11.31
N ALA A 17 44.38 -42.24 10.82
CA ALA A 17 44.04 -40.85 10.52
C ALA A 17 43.02 -40.73 9.37
N ILE A 18 43.14 -41.54 8.32
CA ILE A 18 42.19 -41.56 7.20
C ILE A 18 40.83 -42.13 7.61
N LEU A 19 40.79 -43.13 8.51
CA LEU A 19 39.56 -43.68 9.07
C LEU A 19 38.87 -42.74 10.08
N LEU A 20 39.62 -41.90 10.78
CA LEU A 20 39.05 -40.89 11.69
C LEU A 20 38.50 -39.65 10.95
N LEU A 21 38.97 -39.34 9.74
CA LEU A 21 38.45 -38.23 8.94
C LEU A 21 37.14 -38.54 8.18
N SER A 22 36.74 -39.81 8.04
CA SER A 22 35.54 -40.20 7.29
C SER A 22 34.26 -40.34 8.13
N ALA A 23 34.31 -40.09 9.45
CA ALA A 23 33.14 -40.15 10.33
C ALA A 23 32.34 -38.82 10.44
N ALA A 24 32.75 -37.75 9.74
CA ALA A 24 32.07 -36.43 9.80
C ALA A 24 31.16 -36.13 8.60
N ALA A 25 30.76 -37.14 7.82
CA ALA A 25 29.90 -36.96 6.65
C ALA A 25 28.75 -37.97 6.64
N ILE A 26 27.77 -37.82 7.54
CA ILE A 26 26.31 -37.82 7.27
C ILE A 26 25.67 -37.16 8.50
N ALA A 27 25.93 -35.87 8.68
CA ALA A 27 24.95 -34.98 9.27
C ALA A 27 24.65 -33.96 8.19
N ALA A 28 23.89 -34.41 7.18
CA ALA A 28 23.16 -33.47 6.35
C ALA A 28 22.47 -32.51 7.34
N PRO A 29 22.61 -31.18 7.19
CA PRO A 29 21.73 -30.30 7.92
C PRO A 29 20.33 -30.81 7.58
N ARG A 30 19.60 -31.29 8.59
CA ARG A 30 18.16 -31.40 8.47
C ARG A 30 17.77 -29.97 8.16
N VAL A 31 17.58 -29.69 6.87
CA VAL A 31 16.82 -28.54 6.43
C VAL A 31 15.59 -28.65 7.30
N PRO A 32 15.35 -27.71 8.23
CA PRO A 32 14.12 -27.74 8.97
C PRO A 32 13.06 -27.94 7.91
N ALA A 33 12.22 -28.97 8.09
CA ALA A 33 11.00 -29.08 7.32
C ALA A 33 10.50 -27.66 7.19
N ALA A 34 10.17 -27.24 5.97
CA ALA A 34 9.49 -25.98 5.78
C ALA A 34 8.21 -26.11 6.61
N ASP A 35 8.31 -25.75 7.89
CA ASP A 35 7.28 -25.10 8.65
C ASP A 35 6.76 -24.15 7.62
N ALA A 36 5.53 -24.44 7.19
CA ALA A 36 4.79 -23.57 6.32
C ALA A 36 5.10 -22.20 6.85
N MET A 37 5.93 -21.46 6.10
CA MET A 37 6.21 -20.09 6.42
C MET A 37 4.82 -19.55 6.25
N GLU A 38 4.14 -19.38 7.39
CA GLU A 38 2.88 -18.69 7.46
C GLU A 38 3.30 -17.37 6.87
N ILE A 39 2.97 -17.23 5.59
CA ILE A 39 3.15 -16.02 4.84
C ILE A 39 2.32 -15.09 5.68
N ASN A 40 2.97 -14.36 6.58
CA ASN A 40 2.30 -13.33 7.35
C ASN A 40 1.61 -12.52 6.27
N PRO A 41 0.28 -12.52 6.18
CA PRO A 41 -0.42 -11.93 5.04
C PRO A 41 -0.20 -10.42 4.96
N LEU A 42 0.56 -9.86 5.91
CA LEU A 42 1.07 -8.50 5.94
C LEU A 42 2.30 -8.26 5.06
N ILE A 43 3.00 -9.27 4.55
CA ILE A 43 3.94 -9.09 3.43
C ILE A 43 3.18 -9.29 2.12
N ARG A 44 2.11 -8.52 1.97
CA ARG A 44 1.77 -8.02 0.64
C ARG A 44 2.98 -7.21 0.20
N THR A 45 3.63 -7.66 -0.86
CA THR A 45 4.46 -6.80 -1.70
C THR A 45 3.79 -5.43 -1.78
N ALA A 46 4.58 -4.37 -1.54
CA ALA A 46 4.18 -2.99 -1.35
C ALA A 46 3.54 -2.31 -2.59
N ALA A 47 2.66 -3.02 -3.29
CA ALA A 47 1.59 -2.46 -4.12
C ALA A 47 0.38 -2.04 -3.27
N SER A 48 0.44 -2.23 -1.95
CA SER A 48 -0.48 -1.67 -0.96
C SER A 48 -0.10 -0.22 -0.63
N VAL A 49 -0.97 0.78 -0.59
CA VAL A 49 -2.37 0.96 -0.98
C VAL A 49 -2.46 2.48 -1.08
N ALA A 50 -2.43 3.03 -2.29
CA ALA A 50 -3.23 4.23 -2.53
C ALA A 50 -4.68 3.73 -2.66
N PRO A 51 -5.68 4.34 -1.99
CA PRO A 51 -7.08 4.03 -2.27
C PRO A 51 -7.30 4.16 -3.78
N GLY A 52 -7.68 3.07 -4.46
CA GLY A 52 -7.84 3.06 -5.92
C GLY A 52 -6.68 2.48 -6.75
N ALA A 53 -5.69 1.79 -6.18
CA ALA A 53 -4.69 1.09 -7.01
C ALA A 53 -5.28 -0.14 -7.78
N ASP A 54 -6.33 -0.76 -7.25
CA ASP A 54 -6.94 -1.99 -7.81
C ASP A 54 -7.65 -1.80 -9.17
N CYS A 55 -7.90 -0.55 -9.56
CA CYS A 55 -8.54 -0.21 -10.83
C CYS A 55 -7.56 0.08 -11.97
N ILE A 56 -6.24 0.04 -11.72
CA ILE A 56 -5.21 0.13 -12.75
C ILE A 56 -4.80 -1.28 -13.19
N ARG A 57 -4.75 -1.51 -14.51
CA ARG A 57 -4.30 -2.79 -15.08
C ARG A 57 -3.35 -2.58 -16.24
N HIS A 58 -2.37 -3.47 -16.36
CA HIS A 58 -1.55 -3.63 -17.55
C HIS A 58 -2.17 -4.70 -18.44
N ALA A 59 -2.25 -4.44 -19.74
CA ALA A 59 -2.72 -5.40 -20.72
C ALA A 59 -1.83 -5.40 -21.96
N ARG A 60 -1.79 -6.53 -22.66
CA ARG A 60 -1.15 -6.64 -23.98
C ARG A 60 -2.23 -6.63 -25.05
N THR A 61 -2.01 -5.84 -26.09
CA THR A 61 -2.82 -5.82 -27.30
C THR A 61 -1.99 -6.40 -28.45
N GLY A 62 -2.63 -6.70 -29.59
CA GLY A 62 -1.91 -7.16 -30.79
C GLY A 62 -0.87 -6.15 -31.31
N THR A 63 -0.99 -4.87 -30.92
CA THR A 63 -0.13 -3.77 -31.39
C THR A 63 0.88 -3.27 -30.35
N GLY A 64 0.82 -3.76 -29.11
CA GLY A 64 1.72 -3.32 -28.04
C GLY A 64 1.23 -3.62 -26.63
N GLU A 65 1.67 -2.81 -25.68
CA GLU A 65 1.22 -2.89 -24.29
C GLU A 65 0.44 -1.62 -23.93
N VAL A 66 -0.57 -1.76 -23.07
CA VAL A 66 -1.44 -0.64 -22.65
C VAL A 66 -1.62 -0.64 -21.13
N LEU A 67 -1.81 0.54 -20.57
CA LEU A 67 -2.32 0.75 -19.22
C LEU A 67 -3.80 1.10 -19.30
N VAL A 68 -4.63 0.41 -18.53
CA VAL A 68 -6.06 0.67 -18.42
C VAL A 68 -6.33 1.21 -17.03
N ASN A 69 -6.86 2.43 -16.95
CA ASN A 69 -7.33 3.03 -15.71
C ASN A 69 -8.84 2.98 -15.64
N LYS A 70 -9.39 2.11 -14.79
CA LYS A 70 -10.83 2.03 -14.48
C LYS A 70 -11.22 2.89 -13.27
N CYS A 71 -10.27 3.60 -12.67
CA CYS A 71 -10.55 4.53 -11.60
C CYS A 71 -11.24 5.76 -12.18
N ASN A 72 -12.15 6.37 -11.44
CA ASN A 72 -12.74 7.68 -11.80
C ASN A 72 -11.80 8.86 -11.51
N ALA A 73 -10.49 8.61 -11.35
CA ALA A 73 -9.48 9.58 -10.96
C ALA A 73 -8.19 9.38 -11.75
N CYS A 74 -7.40 10.45 -11.89
CA CYS A 74 -6.08 10.39 -12.51
C CYS A 74 -5.09 9.68 -11.58
N MET A 75 -4.33 8.73 -12.12
CA MET A 75 -3.33 7.96 -11.38
C MET A 75 -1.97 8.06 -12.08
N VAL A 76 -0.91 8.23 -11.30
CA VAL A 76 0.47 8.03 -11.72
C VAL A 76 0.83 6.57 -11.53
N VAL A 77 1.29 5.93 -12.61
CA VAL A 77 1.68 4.53 -12.63
C VAL A 77 3.16 4.43 -13.00
N GLY A 78 3.96 3.93 -12.07
CA GLY A 78 5.32 3.50 -12.34
C GLY A 78 5.30 2.20 -13.13
N VAL A 79 6.00 2.16 -14.26
CA VAL A 79 6.13 0.98 -15.11
C VAL A 79 7.60 0.65 -15.27
N THR A 80 7.93 -0.60 -14.97
CA THR A 80 9.28 -1.13 -15.11
C THR A 80 9.30 -2.16 -16.23
N ARG A 81 10.25 -2.02 -17.16
CA ARG A 81 10.43 -2.92 -18.30
C ARG A 81 11.82 -3.55 -18.25
N LEU A 82 11.86 -4.87 -18.21
CA LEU A 82 13.09 -5.66 -18.31
C LEU A 82 13.20 -6.30 -19.70
N ARG A 83 14.32 -6.08 -20.39
CA ARG A 83 14.65 -6.72 -21.68
C ARG A 83 15.74 -7.77 -21.47
N ARG A 84 15.70 -8.86 -22.24
CA ARG A 84 16.76 -9.86 -22.21
C ARG A 84 18.06 -9.26 -22.74
N GLY A 85 19.18 -9.49 -22.05
CA GLY A 85 20.50 -9.00 -22.45
C GLY A 85 20.83 -7.58 -21.99
N ILE A 86 19.92 -6.86 -21.31
CA ILE A 86 20.19 -5.56 -20.70
C ILE A 86 20.07 -5.70 -19.18
N SER A 87 21.12 -5.34 -18.46
CA SER A 87 21.19 -5.45 -16.99
C SER A 87 20.33 -4.41 -16.28
N ALA A 88 20.17 -3.21 -16.86
CA ALA A 88 19.40 -2.13 -16.28
C ALA A 88 17.94 -2.14 -16.78
N PRO A 89 16.93 -2.22 -15.88
CA PRO A 89 15.53 -2.11 -16.27
C PRO A 89 15.16 -0.67 -16.62
N GLU A 90 14.28 -0.51 -17.61
CA GLU A 90 13.73 0.79 -17.99
C GLU A 90 12.54 1.13 -17.09
N VAL A 91 12.66 2.18 -16.29
CA VAL A 91 11.61 2.64 -15.37
C VAL A 91 11.04 3.96 -15.87
N ARG A 92 9.73 4.03 -16.05
CA ARG A 92 9.01 5.26 -16.46
C ARG A 92 7.76 5.45 -15.62
N LYS A 93 7.35 6.69 -15.42
CA LYS A 93 6.09 7.05 -14.76
C LYS A 93 5.12 7.59 -15.80
N PHE A 94 3.86 7.17 -15.73
CA PHE A 94 2.81 7.61 -16.64
C PHE A 94 1.63 8.17 -15.85
N ASN A 95 1.15 9.34 -16.27
CA ASN A 95 -0.11 9.89 -15.77
C ASN A 95 -1.23 9.32 -16.64
N VAL A 96 -2.13 8.56 -16.02
CA VAL A 96 -3.26 7.91 -16.70
C VAL A 96 -4.54 8.53 -16.18
N MET A 97 -5.25 9.25 -17.05
CA MET A 97 -6.53 9.86 -16.70
C MET A 97 -7.57 8.80 -16.31
N GLY A 98 -8.57 9.21 -15.52
CA GLY A 98 -9.65 8.31 -15.12
C GLY A 98 -10.42 7.77 -16.32
N ASN A 99 -10.81 6.49 -16.26
CA ASN A 99 -11.52 5.79 -17.35
C ASN A 99 -10.80 5.82 -18.71
N MET A 100 -9.48 5.94 -18.71
CA MET A 100 -8.66 6.02 -19.93
C MET A 100 -7.82 4.76 -20.13
N THR A 101 -7.55 4.44 -21.40
CA THR A 101 -6.50 3.48 -21.78
C THR A 101 -5.33 4.24 -22.42
N LEU A 102 -4.14 4.09 -21.87
CA LEU A 102 -2.92 4.72 -22.34
C LEU A 102 -2.00 3.68 -22.99
N PRO A 103 -1.63 3.82 -24.28
CA PRO A 103 -0.65 2.95 -24.90
C PRO A 103 0.75 3.22 -24.34
N LEU A 104 1.47 2.16 -24.00
CA LEU A 104 2.86 2.25 -23.56
C LEU A 104 3.81 2.25 -24.76
N PRO A 105 4.88 3.07 -24.74
CA PRO A 105 5.82 3.19 -25.86
C PRO A 105 6.79 1.99 -25.97
N PHE A 106 6.57 0.90 -25.25
CA PHE A 106 7.47 -0.25 -25.24
C PHE A 106 7.26 -1.09 -26.51
N ARG A 107 8.32 -1.17 -27.33
CA ARG A 107 8.39 -2.03 -28.52
C ARG A 107 9.23 -3.27 -28.27
N GLY A 108 8.80 -4.41 -28.80
CA GLY A 108 9.56 -5.67 -28.80
C GLY A 108 9.45 -6.51 -27.52
N PRO A 109 10.13 -7.67 -27.47
CA PRO A 109 10.00 -8.64 -26.39
C PRO A 109 10.60 -8.14 -25.08
N GLY A 110 10.02 -8.58 -23.96
CA GLY A 110 10.43 -8.20 -22.60
C GLY A 110 9.32 -8.46 -21.59
N ARG A 111 9.60 -8.16 -20.32
CA ARG A 111 8.66 -8.29 -19.20
C ARG A 111 8.38 -6.92 -18.60
N THR A 112 7.11 -6.58 -18.48
CA THR A 112 6.66 -5.32 -17.85
C THR A 112 6.03 -5.65 -16.52
N SER A 113 6.35 -4.86 -15.51
CA SER A 113 5.69 -4.88 -14.21
C SER A 113 5.22 -3.47 -13.84
N LEU A 114 4.12 -3.42 -13.10
CA LEU A 114 3.66 -2.20 -12.46
C LEU A 114 4.38 -2.04 -11.13
N GLY A 115 4.84 -0.83 -10.86
CA GLY A 115 5.47 -0.41 -9.62
C GLY A 115 4.52 0.44 -8.78
N SER A 116 4.99 1.61 -8.35
CA SER A 116 4.18 2.52 -7.54
C SER A 116 2.97 3.06 -8.30
N ILE A 117 1.81 3.04 -7.64
CA ILE A 117 0.55 3.59 -8.14
C ILE A 117 0.03 4.57 -7.10
N TYR A 118 -0.17 5.83 -7.50
CA TYR A 118 -0.66 6.89 -6.62
C TYR A 118 -1.47 7.92 -7.41
N PRO A 119 -2.33 8.73 -6.78
CA PRO A 119 -3.09 9.76 -7.48
C PRO A 119 -2.17 10.78 -8.15
N CYS A 120 -2.60 11.33 -9.29
CA CYS A 120 -1.89 12.44 -9.92
C CYS A 120 -1.83 13.63 -8.97
N GLU A 121 -0.64 14.19 -8.82
CA GLU A 121 -0.48 15.52 -8.25
C GLU A 121 -1.07 16.49 -9.27
N GLN A 122 -2.28 16.97 -9.00
CA GLN A 122 -2.88 18.01 -9.80
C GLN A 122 -2.01 19.25 -9.57
N ALA A 123 -1.04 19.51 -10.45
CA ALA A 123 -0.66 20.89 -10.68
C ALA A 123 -1.96 21.58 -11.07
N ASN A 124 -2.47 22.43 -10.18
CA ASN A 124 -3.68 23.22 -10.34
C ASN A 124 -3.64 23.97 -11.70
N LEU A 125 -4.04 23.33 -12.79
CA LEU A 125 -4.26 23.96 -14.09
C LEU A 125 -5.60 24.71 -14.12
N VAL A 126 -6.39 24.55 -13.06
CA VAL A 126 -7.37 25.53 -12.63
C VAL A 126 -6.70 26.31 -11.52
N LYS A 127 -6.33 27.58 -11.76
CA LYS A 127 -6.07 28.51 -10.65
C LYS A 127 -7.23 28.33 -9.65
N PRO A 128 -6.99 28.06 -8.37
CA PRO A 128 -8.06 27.97 -7.37
C PRO A 128 -8.67 29.35 -7.05
N GLU A 129 -8.74 30.25 -8.04
CA GLU A 129 -9.22 31.62 -7.90
C GLU A 129 -10.70 31.77 -8.31
N THR A 130 -11.40 30.69 -8.73
CA THR A 130 -12.83 30.77 -9.10
C THR A 130 -13.71 29.62 -8.61
N LEU A 131 -13.21 28.71 -7.78
CA LEU A 131 -14.11 27.91 -6.95
C LEU A 131 -14.40 28.77 -5.73
N ALA A 132 -15.64 29.28 -5.63
CA ALA A 132 -16.09 30.00 -4.44
C ALA A 132 -15.57 29.27 -3.20
N ASP A 133 -14.67 29.92 -2.48
CA ASP A 133 -14.07 29.36 -1.29
C ASP A 133 -15.20 29.10 -0.31
N ASP A 134 -15.47 27.83 -0.03
CA ASP A 134 -16.50 27.45 0.94
C ASP A 134 -15.96 27.64 2.38
N SER A 135 -14.79 28.28 2.56
CA SER A 135 -14.12 28.58 3.84
C SER A 135 -15.05 29.19 4.90
N ASP A 136 -16.03 29.98 4.49
CA ASP A 136 -16.97 30.65 5.39
C ASP A 136 -18.34 29.95 5.53
N LYS A 137 -18.54 28.77 4.92
CA LYS A 137 -19.84 28.07 4.95
C LYS A 137 -19.77 26.83 5.83
N THR A 138 -20.83 26.61 6.62
CA THR A 138 -21.04 25.32 7.30
C THR A 138 -21.21 24.21 6.27
N CYS A 139 -20.23 23.34 6.19
CA CYS A 139 -20.13 22.29 5.19
C CYS A 139 -20.63 20.94 5.69
N ILE A 140 -20.51 20.68 6.99
CA ILE A 140 -20.75 19.37 7.56
C ILE A 140 -22.17 19.27 8.14
N THR A 141 -22.92 18.28 7.68
CA THR A 141 -24.22 17.92 8.25
C THR A 141 -24.16 16.56 8.94
N LEU A 142 -24.92 16.41 10.03
CA LEU A 142 -25.10 15.13 10.70
C LEU A 142 -26.43 14.53 10.21
N GLU A 143 -26.36 13.42 9.49
CA GLU A 143 -27.52 12.72 8.95
C GLU A 143 -27.74 11.41 9.67
N THR A 144 -29.00 11.02 9.85
CA THR A 144 -29.35 9.72 10.41
C THR A 144 -30.10 8.93 9.36
N ASP A 145 -29.59 7.74 9.05
CA ASP A 145 -30.29 6.80 8.20
C ASP A 145 -31.52 6.28 8.93
N ARG A 146 -32.70 6.57 8.38
CA ARG A 146 -34.00 6.18 8.95
C ARG A 146 -34.22 4.67 8.91
N GLY A 147 -33.52 3.93 8.05
CA GLY A 147 -33.63 2.48 7.94
C GLY A 147 -32.75 1.74 8.94
N THR A 148 -31.48 2.14 9.08
CA THR A 148 -30.50 1.43 9.93
C THR A 148 -30.21 2.11 11.27
N GLY A 149 -30.71 3.33 11.49
CA GLY A 149 -30.36 4.15 12.66
C GLY A 149 -28.89 4.62 12.66
N GLY A 150 -28.16 4.40 11.57
CA GLY A 150 -26.77 4.82 11.43
C GLY A 150 -26.63 6.34 11.36
N VAL A 151 -25.68 6.90 12.09
CA VAL A 151 -25.36 8.33 12.05
C VAL A 151 -24.19 8.55 11.09
N PHE A 152 -24.31 9.54 10.22
CA PHE A 152 -23.33 9.91 9.21
C PHE A 152 -22.95 11.38 9.33
N LEU A 153 -21.68 11.68 9.10
CA LEU A 153 -21.24 13.01 8.77
C LEU A 153 -21.18 13.13 7.25
N VAL A 154 -21.82 14.14 6.70
CA VAL A 154 -21.86 14.41 5.26
C VAL A 154 -21.20 15.75 5.01
N ASN A 155 -20.15 15.77 4.18
CA ASN A 155 -19.47 16.99 3.77
C ASN A 155 -20.09 17.49 2.46
N ASN A 156 -20.83 18.59 2.50
CA ASN A 156 -21.46 19.19 1.33
C ASN A 156 -20.52 20.11 0.55
N CYS A 157 -19.32 20.40 1.04
CA CYS A 157 -18.37 21.26 0.37
C CYS A 157 -17.44 20.49 -0.56
N ARG A 158 -16.83 21.24 -1.49
CA ARG A 158 -15.87 20.70 -2.46
C ARG A 158 -14.44 20.65 -1.93
N ALA A 159 -14.24 21.08 -0.68
CA ALA A 159 -12.98 21.01 0.04
C ALA A 159 -13.06 19.97 1.18
N CYS A 160 -11.89 19.53 1.64
CA CYS A 160 -11.76 18.68 2.82
C CYS A 160 -12.16 19.45 4.08
N ARG A 161 -12.93 18.82 4.97
CA ARG A 161 -13.34 19.42 6.25
C ARG A 161 -13.06 18.48 7.42
N ALA A 162 -12.70 19.07 8.56
CA ALA A 162 -12.54 18.38 9.84
C ALA A 162 -13.74 18.68 10.73
N ALA A 163 -14.51 17.66 11.11
CA ALA A 163 -15.64 17.75 12.02
C ALA A 163 -15.21 17.47 13.46
N SER A 164 -15.63 18.28 14.42
CA SER A 164 -15.58 17.95 15.85
C SER A 164 -16.96 17.51 16.32
N VAL A 165 -17.07 16.27 16.79
CA VAL A 165 -18.31 15.70 17.33
C VAL A 165 -18.18 15.39 18.80
N VAL A 166 -19.27 15.59 19.54
CA VAL A 166 -19.43 15.17 20.93
C VAL A 166 -20.40 14.01 20.99
N ARG A 167 -20.07 13.01 21.80
CA ARG A 167 -20.95 11.88 22.09
C ARG A 167 -21.64 12.10 23.41
N MET A 168 -22.93 11.77 23.47
CA MET A 168 -23.73 11.88 24.69
C MET A 168 -24.28 10.50 25.06
N ALA A 169 -24.21 10.17 26.34
CA ALA A 169 -24.90 9.03 26.92
C ALA A 169 -26.42 9.28 26.99
N ALA A 170 -27.20 8.23 27.27
CA ALA A 170 -28.65 8.32 27.38
C ALA A 170 -29.12 9.26 28.51
N ASN A 171 -28.31 9.41 29.55
CA ASN A 171 -28.52 10.33 30.66
C ASN A 171 -28.09 11.78 30.35
N GLY A 172 -27.66 12.08 29.12
CA GLY A 172 -27.21 13.40 28.69
C GLY A 172 -25.77 13.75 29.05
N GLN A 173 -25.01 12.86 29.70
CA GLN A 173 -23.60 13.12 30.02
C GLN A 173 -22.72 13.01 28.77
N PRO A 174 -21.75 13.92 28.57
CA PRO A 174 -20.80 13.83 27.47
C PRO A 174 -19.83 12.67 27.68
N LEU A 175 -19.74 11.77 26.71
CA LEU A 175 -18.82 10.64 26.66
C LEU A 175 -17.45 11.00 26.06
N GLY A 176 -17.30 12.22 25.56
CA GLY A 176 -16.07 12.74 24.99
C GLY A 176 -16.26 13.44 23.65
N ARG A 177 -15.21 14.13 23.21
CA ARG A 177 -15.11 14.79 21.91
C ARG A 177 -14.17 14.01 20.99
N GLN A 178 -14.53 13.92 19.72
CA GLN A 178 -13.73 13.27 18.69
C GLN A 178 -13.70 14.15 17.45
N ALA A 179 -12.57 14.16 16.76
CA ALA A 179 -12.41 14.85 15.50
C ALA A 179 -12.34 13.84 14.35
N TYR A 180 -12.98 14.15 13.24
CA TYR A 180 -12.98 13.33 12.03
C TYR A 180 -12.66 14.18 10.81
N VAL A 181 -11.85 13.64 9.92
CA VAL A 181 -11.53 14.27 8.64
C VAL A 181 -12.39 13.64 7.56
N ILE A 182 -13.06 14.47 6.77
CA ILE A 182 -13.96 14.06 5.69
C ILE A 182 -13.49 14.74 4.41
N GLY A 183 -13.20 13.93 3.38
CA GLY A 183 -12.85 14.44 2.06
C GLY A 183 -13.99 15.25 1.43
N ALA A 184 -13.67 15.99 0.37
CA ALA A 184 -14.65 16.73 -0.42
C ALA A 184 -15.82 15.84 -0.86
N LYS A 185 -17.06 16.31 -0.68
CA LYS A 185 -18.29 15.56 -1.02
C LYS A 185 -18.39 14.16 -0.38
N GLY A 186 -17.63 13.92 0.69
CA GLY A 186 -17.55 12.62 1.36
C GLY A 186 -18.66 12.40 2.37
N ASN A 187 -18.93 11.13 2.66
CA ASN A 187 -19.77 10.69 3.76
C ASN A 187 -18.96 9.78 4.70
N LEU A 188 -19.13 9.96 6.00
CA LEU A 188 -18.44 9.18 7.02
C LEU A 188 -19.45 8.64 8.02
N ARG A 189 -19.62 7.33 8.06
CA ARG A 189 -20.44 6.68 9.08
C ARG A 189 -19.74 6.76 10.44
N LEU A 190 -20.46 7.22 11.44
CA LEU A 190 -19.99 7.23 12.82
C LEU A 190 -20.40 5.93 13.52
N SER A 191 -19.41 5.23 14.05
CA SER A 191 -19.65 4.11 14.96
C SER A 191 -20.31 4.62 16.25
N PRO A 192 -21.31 3.92 16.84
CA PRO A 192 -22.05 4.42 18.01
C PRO A 192 -21.21 4.57 19.28
N HIS A 193 -20.23 3.68 19.49
CA HIS A 193 -19.34 3.67 20.67
C HIS A 193 -20.07 3.84 22.02
N GLY A 194 -21.25 3.22 22.15
CA GLY A 194 -22.06 3.29 23.38
C GLY A 194 -22.78 4.62 23.60
N ALA A 195 -22.70 5.57 22.66
CA ALA A 195 -23.41 6.83 22.72
C ALA A 195 -24.87 6.67 22.31
N ALA A 196 -25.77 7.33 23.04
CA ALA A 196 -27.18 7.42 22.69
C ALA A 196 -27.44 8.52 21.66
N LYS A 197 -26.62 9.58 21.66
CA LYS A 197 -26.69 10.70 20.71
C LYS A 197 -25.30 11.19 20.33
N VAL A 198 -25.21 11.75 19.12
CA VAL A 198 -24.02 12.43 18.63
C VAL A 198 -24.41 13.85 18.23
N GLY A 199 -23.61 14.83 18.63
CA GLY A 199 -23.77 16.22 18.24
C GLY A 199 -22.54 16.72 17.48
N LEU A 200 -22.76 17.53 16.44
CA LEU A 200 -21.71 18.30 15.80
C LEU A 200 -21.41 19.54 16.64
N THR A 201 -20.15 19.75 17.01
CA THR A 201 -19.69 20.85 17.88
C THR A 201 -18.83 21.88 17.17
N GLY A 202 -18.32 21.57 15.99
CA GLY A 202 -17.56 22.51 15.18
C GLY A 202 -17.07 21.87 13.89
N GLU A 203 -16.68 22.70 12.94
CA GLU A 203 -15.97 22.31 11.73
C GLU A 203 -14.78 23.23 11.50
N ASN A 204 -13.72 22.70 10.89
CA ASN A 204 -12.54 23.45 10.48
C ASN A 204 -12.06 22.94 9.12
N ASP A 205 -11.19 23.70 8.46
CA ASP A 205 -10.41 23.18 7.33
C ASP A 205 -9.56 21.98 7.76
N CYS A 206 -9.35 21.06 6.82
CA CYS A 206 -8.40 19.98 7.06
C CYS A 206 -7.00 20.54 7.28
N PRO A 207 -6.22 19.99 8.23
CA PRO A 207 -4.84 20.40 8.40
C PRO A 207 -4.09 20.16 7.08
N SER A 208 -3.39 21.19 6.61
CA SER A 208 -2.44 21.00 5.51
C SER A 208 -1.37 20.03 6.01
N VAL A 209 -1.31 18.84 5.40
CA VAL A 209 -0.22 17.91 5.67
C VAL A 209 1.03 18.53 5.05
N ILE A 210 1.69 19.42 5.78
CA ILE A 210 3.07 19.80 5.50
C ILE A 210 3.84 18.49 5.68
N GLY A 211 4.17 17.85 4.57
CA GLY A 211 5.07 16.71 4.57
C GLY A 211 6.28 17.08 5.41
N ARG A 212 6.50 16.33 6.49
CA ARG A 212 7.77 16.40 7.21
C ARG A 212 8.84 15.94 6.24
N GLY A 213 9.44 16.89 5.54
CA GLY A 213 10.72 16.69 4.90
C GLY A 213 11.74 16.37 5.98
N ARG A 214 12.31 15.17 5.89
CA ARG A 214 13.71 14.86 6.16
C ARG A 214 14.01 13.50 5.55
#